data_AF-A0A7Y5H021-F1
#
_entry.id   AF-A0A7Y5H021-F1
#
_cell.length_a   1.000
_cell.length_b   1.000
_cell.length_c   1.000
_cell.angle_alpha   90.00
_cell.angle_beta   90.00
_cell.angle_gamma   90.00
#
_symmetry.space_group_name_H-M   'P 1'
#
loop_
_entity.id
_entity.type
_entity.pdbx_description
1 polymer ?
#
loop_
_entity_poly.entity_id
_entity_poly.type
_entity_poly.pdbx_seq_one_letter_code
_entity_poly.pdbx_strand_id
1 'polypeptide(L)'
;MTKQDLISADLSPETVGQIRKLLLEINSMLPFLVAFSAGERLRYLKAGPEAVEASSDIANAVLDRPEHFSPASHEDAAEIRRDVALARALAPVAQAVNSLAESLADTIFAAESDAFRRATKLYAQIQTITNEVPGIDQYAAGMRAYYDRSPRKPAATE
;
A
#
# COMPACT_ATOMS: atom_id res chain seq x y z
N MET A 1 4.20 -29.99 -15.83
CA MET A 1 4.54 -28.78 -15.04
C MET A 1 3.88 -27.58 -15.70
N THR A 2 2.95 -26.92 -15.01
CA THR A 2 2.27 -25.72 -15.49
C THR A 2 3.24 -24.55 -15.63
N LYS A 3 3.21 -23.87 -16.77
CA LYS A 3 3.92 -22.61 -16.98
C LYS A 3 3.23 -21.57 -16.10
N GLN A 4 3.84 -21.13 -15.00
CA GLN A 4 3.35 -19.94 -14.31
C GLN A 4 3.60 -18.73 -15.23
N ASP A 5 2.64 -17.84 -15.35
CA ASP A 5 2.68 -16.64 -16.18
C ASP A 5 1.55 -15.78 -15.64
N LEU A 6 1.83 -15.14 -14.50
CA LEU A 6 0.86 -14.36 -13.74
C LEU A 6 0.53 -13.04 -14.43
N ILE A 7 1.51 -12.44 -15.11
CA ILE A 7 1.35 -11.15 -15.79
C ILE A 7 2.16 -11.07 -17.08
N SER A 8 1.55 -10.48 -18.12
CA SER A 8 2.20 -10.12 -19.38
C SER A 8 1.68 -8.75 -19.80
N ALA A 9 2.39 -7.70 -19.37
CA ALA A 9 2.06 -6.31 -19.64
C ALA A 9 3.34 -5.47 -19.67
N ASP A 10 3.30 -4.39 -20.42
CA ASP A 10 4.34 -3.37 -20.48
C ASP A 10 3.77 -2.02 -20.03
N LEU A 11 4.61 -1.20 -19.39
CA LEU A 11 4.25 0.14 -18.95
C LEU A 11 5.22 1.16 -19.55
N SER A 12 4.72 2.02 -20.44
CA SER A 12 5.57 2.99 -21.14
C SER A 12 6.10 4.09 -20.19
N PRO A 13 7.29 4.66 -20.45
CA PRO A 13 7.81 5.77 -19.67
C PRO A 13 6.89 7.00 -19.65
N GLU A 14 6.18 7.25 -20.75
CA GLU A 14 5.20 8.34 -20.84
C GLU A 14 4.03 8.11 -19.88
N THR A 15 3.48 6.89 -19.86
CA THR A 15 2.40 6.52 -18.93
C THR A 15 2.86 6.63 -17.48
N VAL A 16 4.08 6.19 -17.15
CA VAL A 16 4.65 6.38 -15.80
C VAL A 16 4.71 7.86 -15.43
N GLY A 17 5.18 8.71 -16.36
CA GLY A 17 5.24 10.16 -16.15
C GLY A 17 3.87 10.78 -15.87
N GLN A 18 2.85 10.40 -16.65
CA GLN A 18 1.48 10.88 -16.47
C GLN A 18 0.89 10.45 -15.12
N ILE A 19 1.06 9.19 -14.74
CA ILE A 19 0.60 8.67 -13.44
C ILE A 19 1.24 9.46 -12.29
N ARG A 20 2.57 9.67 -12.32
CA ARG A 20 3.28 10.44 -11.29
C ARG A 20 2.79 11.88 -11.20
N LYS A 21 2.50 12.51 -12.34
CA LYS A 21 1.93 13.87 -12.37
C LYS A 21 0.56 13.91 -11.69
N LEU A 22 -0.34 12.97 -12.02
CA LEU A 22 -1.68 12.89 -11.43
C LEU A 22 -1.63 12.66 -9.91
N LEU A 23 -0.72 11.81 -9.43
CA LEU A 23 -0.52 11.61 -7.99
C LEU A 23 -0.08 12.90 -7.27
N LEU A 24 0.78 13.70 -7.90
CA LEU A 24 1.17 15.01 -7.36
C LEU A 24 0.01 16.01 -7.37
N GLU A 25 -0.78 16.04 -8.44
CA GLU A 25 -1.98 16.87 -8.54
C GLU A 25 -2.99 16.51 -7.45
N ILE A 26 -3.27 15.22 -7.24
CA ILE A 26 -4.13 14.73 -6.15
C ILE A 26 -3.61 15.21 -4.80
N ASN A 27 -2.31 15.04 -4.53
CA ASN A 27 -1.72 15.47 -3.26
C ASN A 27 -1.85 16.99 -3.05
N SER A 28 -1.73 17.78 -4.12
CA SER A 28 -1.89 19.25 -4.04
C SER A 28 -3.33 19.69 -3.72
N MET A 29 -4.34 18.87 -4.05
CA MET A 29 -5.74 19.12 -3.72
C MET A 29 -6.08 18.82 -2.25
N LEU A 30 -5.18 18.15 -1.53
CA LEU A 30 -5.38 17.70 -0.16
C LEU A 30 -4.31 18.30 0.79
N PRO A 31 -4.16 19.65 0.85
CA PRO A 31 -3.08 20.29 1.61
C PRO A 31 -3.22 20.12 3.14
N PHE A 32 -4.36 19.61 3.60
CA PHE A 32 -4.68 19.38 5.01
C PHE A 32 -4.36 17.95 5.49
N LEU A 33 -3.85 17.07 4.62
CA LEU A 33 -3.49 15.71 5.03
C LEU A 33 -2.41 15.74 6.11
N VAL A 34 -2.61 14.89 7.12
CA VAL A 34 -1.66 14.69 8.22
C VAL A 34 -1.06 13.30 8.14
N ALA A 35 0.25 13.20 8.42
CA ALA A 35 0.98 11.94 8.46
C ALA A 35 1.51 11.71 9.88
N PHE A 36 0.89 10.78 10.60
CA PHE A 36 1.39 10.33 11.90
C PHE A 36 2.41 9.21 11.72
N SER A 37 3.48 9.25 12.49
CA SER A 37 4.27 8.04 12.75
C SER A 37 3.44 7.00 13.51
N ALA A 38 3.89 5.74 13.45
CA ALA A 38 3.23 4.65 14.19
C ALA A 38 3.14 4.94 15.70
N GLY A 39 4.13 5.62 16.28
CA GLY A 39 4.15 5.99 17.70
C GLY A 39 3.22 7.16 18.04
N GLU A 40 3.11 8.16 17.16
CA GLU A 40 2.23 9.32 17.39
C GLU A 40 0.76 8.94 17.34
N ARG A 41 0.37 8.07 16.40
CA ARG A 41 -1.02 7.64 16.24
C ARG A 41 -1.60 6.98 17.49
N LEU A 42 -0.76 6.34 18.31
CA LEU A 42 -1.17 5.69 19.56
C LEU A 42 -1.53 6.68 20.68
N ARG A 43 -1.16 7.96 20.54
CA ARG A 43 -1.41 9.00 21.55
C ARG A 43 -2.80 9.62 21.46
N TYR A 44 -3.53 9.37 20.38
CA TYR A 44 -4.85 9.94 20.13
C TYR A 44 -5.97 8.94 20.44
N LEU A 45 -7.13 9.48 20.84
CA LEU A 45 -8.35 8.68 20.99
C LEU A 45 -8.71 8.04 19.66
N LYS A 46 -8.95 6.73 19.67
CA LYS A 46 -9.35 5.98 18.48
C LYS A 46 -10.87 6.04 18.36
N ALA A 47 -11.37 6.67 17.29
CA ALA A 47 -12.76 6.63 16.94
C ALA A 47 -13.00 5.55 15.87
N GLY A 48 -13.81 4.54 16.21
CA GLY A 48 -14.43 3.64 15.22
C GLY A 48 -15.70 4.26 14.63
N PRO A 49 -16.35 3.59 13.67
CA PRO A 49 -17.58 4.08 13.04
C PRO A 49 -18.68 4.46 14.04
N GLU A 50 -18.88 3.66 15.09
CA GLU A 50 -19.87 3.92 16.14
C GLU A 50 -19.55 5.19 16.93
N ALA A 51 -18.28 5.43 17.25
CA ALA A 51 -17.85 6.63 17.96
C ALA A 51 -18.00 7.90 17.10
N VAL A 52 -17.78 7.78 15.78
CA VAL A 52 -18.01 8.87 14.83
C VAL A 52 -19.50 9.22 14.76
N GLU A 53 -20.39 8.22 14.74
CA GLU A 53 -21.83 8.45 14.73
C GLU A 53 -22.31 9.10 16.04
N ALA A 54 -21.90 8.55 17.18
CA ALA A 54 -22.21 9.12 18.49
C ALA A 54 -21.71 10.57 18.63
N SER A 55 -20.56 10.90 18.05
CA SER A 55 -20.05 12.28 18.01
C SER A 55 -20.98 13.20 17.21
N SER A 56 -21.47 12.73 16.05
CA SER A 56 -22.44 13.47 15.24
C SER A 56 -23.76 13.70 15.99
N ASP A 57 -24.26 12.70 16.70
CA ASP A 57 -25.49 12.81 17.49
C ASP A 57 -25.38 13.83 18.62
N ILE A 58 -24.24 13.84 19.32
CA ILE A 58 -23.95 14.82 20.37
C ILE A 58 -23.91 16.23 19.77
N ALA A 59 -23.21 16.42 18.65
CA ALA A 59 -23.13 17.72 17.99
C ALA A 59 -24.52 18.22 17.54
N ASN A 60 -25.35 17.34 16.99
CA ASN A 60 -26.72 17.68 16.61
C ASN A 60 -27.57 18.09 17.83
N ALA A 61 -27.49 17.34 18.94
CA ALA A 61 -28.22 17.69 20.16
C ALA A 61 -27.86 19.07 20.71
N VAL A 62 -26.58 19.47 20.61
CA VAL A 62 -26.10 20.79 21.03
C VAL A 62 -26.62 21.90 20.13
N LEU A 63 -26.64 21.67 18.81
CA LEU A 63 -27.05 22.67 17.82
C LEU A 63 -28.58 22.81 17.72
N ASP A 64 -29.33 21.74 17.99
CA ASP A 64 -30.80 21.74 17.93
C ASP A 64 -31.44 22.33 19.19
N ARG A 65 -30.71 22.37 20.31
CA ARG A 65 -31.15 22.94 21.60
C ARG A 65 -30.15 23.95 22.16
N PRO A 66 -29.78 24.99 21.40
CA PRO A 66 -28.65 25.86 21.71
C PRO A 66 -28.80 26.59 23.05
N GLU A 67 -30.02 26.84 23.51
CA GLU A 67 -30.34 27.51 24.78
C GLU A 67 -29.83 26.80 26.03
N HIS A 68 -29.53 25.50 25.94
CA HIS A 68 -29.03 24.68 27.05
C HIS A 68 -27.50 24.58 27.11
N PHE A 69 -26.79 25.17 26.14
CA PHE A 69 -25.35 25.02 25.99
C PHE A 69 -24.63 26.36 25.93
N SER A 70 -23.35 26.36 26.30
CA SER A 70 -22.51 27.54 26.23
C SER A 70 -22.10 27.86 24.78
N PRO A 71 -21.71 29.12 24.47
CA PRO A 71 -21.15 29.46 23.16
C PRO A 71 -19.97 28.58 22.74
N ALA A 72 -19.08 28.22 23.68
CA ALA A 72 -17.96 27.31 23.40
C ALA A 72 -18.43 25.91 22.98
N SER A 73 -19.50 25.40 23.58
CA SER A 73 -20.08 24.11 23.20
C SER A 73 -20.67 24.14 21.79
N HIS A 74 -21.21 25.28 21.35
CA HIS A 74 -21.70 25.45 19.99
C HIS A 74 -20.54 25.43 18.97
N GLU A 75 -19.41 26.04 19.30
CA GLU A 75 -18.20 26.02 18.48
C GLU A 75 -17.64 24.59 18.35
N ASP A 76 -17.52 23.85 19.46
CA ASP A 76 -17.10 22.45 19.46
C ASP A 76 -18.04 21.57 18.63
N ALA A 77 -19.37 21.75 18.77
CA ALA A 77 -20.34 21.01 17.98
C ALA A 77 -20.23 21.31 16.48
N ALA A 78 -19.92 22.56 16.11
CA ALA A 78 -19.68 22.94 14.73
C ALA A 78 -18.39 22.32 14.16
N GLU A 79 -17.32 22.25 14.94
CA GLU A 79 -16.08 21.55 14.56
C GLU A 79 -16.30 20.04 14.40
N ILE A 80 -17.01 19.40 15.34
CA ILE A 80 -17.35 17.97 15.24
C ILE A 80 -18.06 17.67 13.92
N ARG A 81 -19.03 18.50 13.52
CA ARG A 81 -19.72 18.31 12.23
C ARG A 81 -18.78 18.47 11.03
N ARG A 82 -17.84 19.41 11.08
CA ARG A 82 -16.83 19.60 10.02
C ARG A 82 -15.90 18.39 9.92
N ASP A 83 -15.39 17.91 11.04
CA ASP A 83 -14.47 16.77 11.10
C ASP A 83 -15.15 15.47 10.65
N VAL A 84 -16.37 15.21 11.11
CA VAL A 84 -17.16 14.04 10.67
C VAL A 84 -17.44 14.10 9.16
N ALA A 85 -17.80 15.28 8.64
CA ALA A 85 -18.03 15.46 7.21
C ALA A 85 -16.74 15.24 6.39
N LEU A 86 -15.61 15.76 6.86
CA LEU A 86 -14.30 15.55 6.24
C LEU A 86 -13.92 14.08 6.23
N ALA A 87 -14.05 13.39 7.37
CA ALA A 87 -13.75 11.97 7.49
C ALA A 87 -14.59 11.11 6.53
N ARG A 88 -15.91 11.41 6.44
CA ARG A 88 -16.83 10.73 5.51
C ARG A 88 -16.48 11.00 4.04
N ALA A 89 -16.07 12.23 3.69
CA ALA A 89 -15.67 12.59 2.33
C ALA A 89 -14.33 11.94 1.92
N LEU A 90 -13.38 11.81 2.84
CA LEU A 90 -12.07 11.19 2.58
C LEU A 90 -12.14 9.66 2.52
N ALA A 91 -13.07 9.02 3.23
CA ALA A 91 -13.19 7.57 3.29
C ALA A 91 -13.20 6.87 1.90
N PRO A 92 -14.06 7.26 0.93
CA PRO A 92 -14.06 6.63 -0.40
C PRO A 92 -12.78 6.91 -1.20
N VAL A 93 -12.18 8.10 -1.03
CA VAL A 93 -10.90 8.44 -1.67
C VAL A 93 -9.77 7.54 -1.14
N ALA A 94 -9.70 7.39 0.19
CA ALA A 94 -8.73 6.51 0.83
C ALA A 94 -8.92 5.05 0.40
N GLN A 95 -10.16 4.57 0.30
CA GLN A 95 -10.46 3.22 -0.19
C GLN A 95 -9.94 3.01 -1.62
N ALA A 96 -10.18 3.95 -2.53
CA ALA A 96 -9.72 3.86 -3.92
C ALA A 96 -8.18 3.86 -4.02
N VAL A 97 -7.53 4.74 -3.26
CA VAL A 97 -6.05 4.82 -3.22
C VAL A 97 -5.46 3.53 -2.65
N ASN A 98 -6.03 2.98 -1.58
CA ASN A 98 -5.55 1.72 -0.98
C ASN A 98 -5.72 0.54 -1.95
N SER A 99 -6.87 0.42 -2.61
CA SER A 99 -7.11 -0.64 -3.59
C SER A 99 -6.13 -0.57 -4.77
N LEU A 100 -5.82 0.65 -5.25
CA LEU A 100 -4.79 0.84 -6.28
C LEU A 100 -3.39 0.46 -5.76
N ALA A 101 -3.04 0.87 -4.55
CA ALA A 101 -1.75 0.55 -3.94
C ALA A 101 -1.54 -0.96 -3.77
N GLU A 102 -2.57 -1.67 -3.30
CA GLU A 102 -2.58 -3.14 -3.19
C GLU A 102 -2.41 -3.79 -4.57
N SER A 103 -3.19 -3.36 -5.57
CA SER A 103 -3.11 -3.90 -6.93
C SER A 103 -1.73 -3.69 -7.56
N LEU A 104 -1.12 -2.52 -7.33
CA LEU A 104 0.25 -2.23 -7.78
C LEU A 104 1.26 -3.16 -7.10
N ALA A 105 1.17 -3.33 -5.78
CA ALA A 105 2.07 -4.21 -5.02
C ALA A 105 1.96 -5.67 -5.49
N ASP A 106 0.74 -6.18 -5.66
CA ASP A 106 0.49 -7.54 -6.14
C ASP A 106 1.00 -7.74 -7.57
N THR A 107 0.83 -6.74 -8.45
CA THR A 107 1.33 -6.80 -9.83
C THR A 107 2.85 -6.80 -9.89
N ILE A 108 3.52 -5.98 -9.06
CA ILE A 108 4.98 -5.97 -8.92
C ILE A 108 5.46 -7.36 -8.46
N PHE A 109 4.86 -7.89 -7.39
CA PHE A 109 5.17 -9.23 -6.89
C PHE A 109 4.97 -10.31 -7.96
N ALA A 110 3.87 -10.27 -8.71
CA ALA A 110 3.59 -11.21 -9.79
C ALA A 110 4.66 -11.16 -10.90
N ALA A 111 5.04 -9.94 -11.34
CA ALA A 111 6.07 -9.74 -12.35
C ALA A 111 7.45 -10.24 -11.88
N GLU A 112 7.83 -9.93 -10.64
CA GLU A 112 9.08 -10.38 -10.02
C GLU A 112 9.11 -11.91 -9.87
N SER A 113 8.01 -12.51 -9.41
CA SER A 113 7.86 -13.96 -9.27
C SER A 113 8.01 -14.69 -10.61
N ASP A 114 7.39 -14.17 -11.66
CA ASP A 114 7.51 -14.73 -13.00
C ASP A 114 8.94 -14.60 -13.55
N ALA A 115 9.56 -13.45 -13.36
CA ALA A 115 10.96 -13.22 -13.74
C ALA A 115 11.90 -14.19 -13.00
N PHE A 116 11.75 -14.31 -11.69
CA PHE A 116 12.61 -15.13 -10.85
C PHE A 116 12.50 -16.63 -11.17
N ARG A 117 11.28 -17.14 -11.40
CA ARG A 117 11.11 -18.53 -11.83
C ARG A 117 11.73 -18.79 -13.19
N ARG A 118 11.56 -17.88 -14.16
CA ARG A 118 12.20 -18.00 -15.48
C ARG A 118 13.72 -18.00 -15.34
N ALA A 119 14.26 -17.08 -14.55
CA ALA A 119 15.69 -17.01 -14.24
C ALA A 119 16.21 -18.29 -13.56
N THR A 120 15.46 -18.88 -12.62
CA THR A 120 15.83 -20.13 -11.95
C THR A 120 15.95 -21.30 -12.95
N LYS A 121 15.01 -21.40 -13.90
CA LYS A 121 15.07 -22.43 -14.96
C LYS A 121 16.29 -22.24 -15.85
N LEU A 122 16.56 -21.00 -16.28
CA LEU A 122 17.72 -20.69 -17.11
C LEU A 122 19.04 -20.88 -16.35
N TYR A 123 19.08 -20.55 -15.06
CA TYR A 123 20.23 -20.81 -14.20
C TYR A 123 20.58 -22.31 -14.16
N ALA A 124 19.58 -23.19 -13.99
CA ALA A 124 19.81 -24.63 -14.04
C ALA A 124 20.41 -25.09 -15.38
N GLN A 125 19.97 -24.52 -16.51
CA GLN A 125 20.55 -24.78 -17.82
C GLN A 125 21.98 -24.24 -17.96
N ILE A 126 22.28 -23.06 -17.42
CA ILE A 126 23.64 -22.52 -17.41
C ILE A 126 24.59 -23.46 -16.65
N GLN A 127 24.15 -24.03 -15.53
CA GLN A 127 24.97 -25.00 -14.77
C GLN A 127 25.30 -26.25 -15.59
N THR A 128 24.44 -26.70 -16.52
CA THR A 128 24.72 -27.89 -17.34
C THR A 128 25.73 -27.63 -18.45
N ILE A 129 25.83 -26.39 -18.96
CA ILE A 129 26.71 -26.03 -20.08
C ILE A 129 27.98 -25.28 -19.63
N THR A 130 28.20 -25.14 -18.33
CA THR A 130 29.32 -24.36 -17.76
C THR A 130 30.69 -24.87 -18.22
N ASN A 131 30.84 -26.18 -18.41
CA ASN A 131 32.11 -26.78 -18.88
C ASN A 131 32.28 -26.70 -20.42
N GLU A 132 31.20 -26.45 -21.15
CA GLU A 132 31.18 -26.43 -22.62
C GLU A 132 31.31 -25.00 -23.17
N VAL A 133 30.78 -24.01 -22.43
CA VAL A 133 30.77 -22.60 -22.82
C VAL A 133 31.62 -21.79 -21.82
N PRO A 134 32.87 -21.46 -22.18
CA PRO A 134 33.75 -20.67 -21.32
C PRO A 134 33.13 -19.33 -20.92
N GLY A 135 33.15 -19.01 -19.62
CA GLY A 135 32.72 -17.74 -19.07
C GLY A 135 31.20 -17.54 -18.97
N ILE A 136 30.38 -18.57 -19.21
CA ILE A 136 28.93 -18.46 -19.02
C ILE A 136 28.52 -18.43 -17.53
N ASP A 137 29.37 -18.98 -16.66
CA ASP A 137 29.18 -19.03 -15.21
C ASP A 137 29.18 -17.64 -14.54
N GLN A 138 29.81 -16.64 -15.17
CA GLN A 138 29.79 -15.26 -14.66
C GLN A 138 28.36 -14.69 -14.57
N TYR A 139 27.46 -15.08 -15.48
CA TYR A 139 26.05 -14.66 -15.47
C TYR A 139 25.22 -15.35 -14.40
N ALA A 140 25.73 -16.43 -13.80
CA ALA A 140 25.11 -17.20 -12.74
C ALA A 140 25.52 -16.73 -11.32
N ALA A 141 26.52 -15.85 -11.19
CA ALA A 141 27.11 -15.46 -9.91
C ALA A 141 26.08 -14.86 -8.92
N GLY A 142 25.21 -13.97 -9.40
CA GLY A 142 24.18 -13.35 -8.55
C GLY A 142 23.16 -14.36 -8.01
N MET A 143 22.74 -15.32 -8.84
CA MET A 143 21.81 -16.38 -8.45
C MET A 143 22.47 -17.37 -7.48
N ARG A 144 23.76 -17.68 -7.68
CA ARG A 144 24.55 -18.49 -6.75
C ARG A 144 24.63 -17.83 -5.37
N ALA A 145 25.01 -16.56 -5.31
CA ALA A 145 25.07 -15.79 -4.07
C ALA A 145 23.71 -15.71 -3.35
N TYR A 146 22.60 -15.62 -4.08
CA TYR A 146 21.26 -15.67 -3.52
C TYR A 146 20.98 -17.01 -2.81
N TYR A 147 21.33 -18.14 -3.43
CA TYR A 147 21.15 -19.46 -2.82
C TYR A 147 22.12 -19.70 -1.66
N ASP A 148 23.35 -19.20 -1.72
CA ASP A 148 24.34 -19.33 -0.65
C ASP A 148 23.95 -18.54 0.61
N ARG A 149 23.30 -17.38 0.43
CA ARG A 149 22.78 -16.54 1.53
C ARG A 149 21.46 -17.04 2.10
N SER A 150 20.70 -17.83 1.34
CA SER A 150 19.46 -18.44 1.84
C SER A 150 19.83 -19.62 2.74
N PRO A 151 19.63 -19.54 4.07
CA PRO A 151 19.78 -20.75 4.87
C PRO A 151 18.73 -21.75 4.38
N ARG A 152 19.18 -22.90 3.85
CA ARG A 152 18.32 -24.08 3.72
C ARG A 152 17.80 -24.39 5.13
N LYS A 153 16.55 -24.04 5.44
CA LYS A 153 15.90 -24.58 6.65
C LYS A 153 15.46 -26.03 6.36
N PRO A 154 15.67 -26.96 7.32
CA PRO A 154 15.71 -28.40 7.07
C PRO A 154 14.31 -29.04 7.07
N ALA A 155 14.33 -30.36 6.86
CA ALA A 155 13.25 -31.30 6.62
C ALA A 155 11.97 -31.15 7.46
N ALA A 156 10.89 -31.68 6.89
CA ALA A 156 9.56 -31.89 7.43
C ALA A 156 9.52 -32.16 8.93
N THR A 157 8.50 -31.62 9.58
CA THR A 157 8.06 -32.07 10.90
C THR A 157 6.64 -32.62 10.74
N GLU A 158 6.48 -33.85 11.23
CA GLU A 158 5.23 -34.63 11.31
C GLU A 158 4.07 -33.90 11.98
#